data_AF-A0A328AX77-F1
#
_entry.id   AF-A0A328AX77-F1
#
_cell.length_a   1.000
_cell.length_b   1.000
_cell.length_c   1.000
_cell.angle_alpha   90.00
_cell.angle_beta   90.00
_cell.angle_gamma   90.00
#
_symmetry.space_group_name_H-M   'P 1'
#
loop_
_entity.id
_entity.type
_entity.pdbx_description
1 polymer ?
#
loop_
_entity_poly.entity_id
_entity_poly.type
_entity_poly.pdbx_seq_one_letter_code
_entity_poly.pdbx_strand_id
1 'polypeptide(L)'
;MLAAMSAGPALAAAPRPESPAWVITPAEDSCHTEIELVGRSGQTAQVTLTSDGQQLALVFAKDDLPARAFLTLRVDQKPYANLVVRKANPKLADMVLSEETQAALRRGSNLQISWLTQEPVSAALGGSEQGLADLRTCGAQVATQHRAQLAQAQEARARADADARAQALADAQLAAAKAQAAAATAEAERQRAAQQAAEDSQAQAQAEARAVAQAQAQAEYEARDYRREPPPQSAPPQYAPWGYDRYYDPGPRTPW
;
A
#
# COMPACT_ATOMS: atom_id res chain seq x y z
N MET A 1 66.95 -72.97 -21.81
CA MET A 1 65.68 -72.81 -21.06
C MET A 1 65.45 -71.32 -20.86
N LEU A 2 64.54 -70.71 -21.62
CA LEU A 2 64.10 -69.32 -21.42
C LEU A 2 62.87 -69.33 -20.51
N ALA A 3 62.96 -68.67 -19.35
CA ALA A 3 61.81 -68.37 -18.51
C ALA A 3 61.29 -66.97 -18.88
N ALA A 4 60.12 -66.92 -19.53
CA ALA A 4 59.40 -65.69 -19.77
C ALA A 4 58.64 -65.31 -18.48
N MET A 5 58.97 -64.17 -17.89
CA MET A 5 58.18 -63.59 -16.80
C MET A 5 57.09 -62.69 -17.40
N SER A 6 55.85 -63.17 -17.30
CA SER A 6 54.65 -62.43 -17.69
C SER A 6 54.36 -61.33 -16.68
N ALA A 7 54.55 -60.08 -17.07
CA ALA A 7 54.07 -58.92 -16.31
C ALA A 7 52.54 -58.87 -16.41
N GLY A 8 51.85 -58.97 -15.27
CA GLY A 8 50.39 -58.80 -15.19
C GLY A 8 49.99 -57.34 -15.44
N PRO A 9 48.78 -57.09 -15.96
CA PRO A 9 48.31 -55.73 -16.20
C PRO A 9 48.12 -55.01 -14.86
N ALA A 10 48.74 -53.84 -14.74
CA ALA A 10 48.51 -52.93 -13.62
C ALA A 10 47.04 -52.49 -13.64
N LEU A 11 46.30 -52.85 -12.59
CA LEU A 11 44.99 -52.28 -12.30
C LEU A 11 45.16 -50.75 -12.22
N ALA A 12 44.58 -50.03 -13.18
CA ALA A 12 44.48 -48.58 -13.12
C ALA A 12 43.82 -48.19 -11.80
N ALA A 13 44.52 -47.41 -10.99
CA ALA A 13 43.95 -46.84 -9.77
C ALA A 13 42.71 -46.04 -10.14
N ALA A 14 41.59 -46.28 -9.46
CA ALA A 14 40.39 -45.46 -9.60
C ALA A 14 40.77 -43.99 -9.36
N PRO A 15 40.24 -43.04 -10.15
CA PRO A 15 40.47 -41.62 -9.94
C PRO A 15 40.09 -41.29 -8.49
N ARG A 16 41.06 -40.79 -7.72
CA ARG A 16 40.78 -40.32 -6.36
C ARG A 16 39.96 -39.03 -6.51
N PRO A 17 38.83 -38.89 -5.80
CA PRO A 17 38.11 -37.62 -5.80
C PRO A 17 39.07 -36.54 -5.30
N GLU A 18 39.26 -35.49 -6.10
CA GLU A 18 40.05 -34.34 -5.68
C GLU A 18 39.34 -33.66 -4.50
N SER A 19 40.12 -33.09 -3.58
CA SER A 19 39.53 -32.35 -2.47
C SER A 19 38.92 -31.07 -3.01
N PRO A 20 37.68 -30.71 -2.62
CA PRO A 20 37.09 -29.46 -3.05
C PRO A 20 37.95 -28.31 -2.58
N ALA A 21 38.14 -27.31 -3.44
CA ALA A 21 38.65 -26.03 -3.00
C ALA A 21 37.56 -25.39 -2.13
N TRP A 22 37.80 -25.27 -0.82
CA TRP A 22 36.88 -24.63 0.13
C TRP A 22 36.81 -23.12 -0.11
N VAL A 23 36.15 -22.73 -1.20
CA VAL A 23 35.89 -21.34 -1.55
C VAL A 23 34.58 -20.93 -0.90
N ILE A 24 34.66 -20.00 0.06
CA ILE A 24 33.50 -19.48 0.78
C ILE A 24 33.04 -18.19 0.11
N THR A 25 31.83 -18.19 -0.40
CA THR A 25 31.21 -17.03 -1.08
C THR A 25 30.05 -16.51 -0.23
N PRO A 26 30.01 -15.20 0.09
CA PRO A 26 28.88 -14.61 0.78
C PRO A 26 27.64 -14.55 -0.13
N ALA A 27 26.47 -14.74 0.46
CA ALA A 27 25.15 -14.49 -0.11
C ALA A 27 24.43 -13.40 0.70
N GLU A 28 23.12 -13.23 0.53
CA GLU A 28 22.36 -12.14 1.17
C GLU A 28 22.34 -12.25 2.70
N ASP A 29 22.03 -13.43 3.23
CA ASP A 29 21.85 -13.70 4.67
C ASP A 29 22.73 -14.84 5.20
N SER A 30 23.57 -15.41 4.34
CA SER A 30 24.33 -16.63 4.59
C SER A 30 25.62 -16.64 3.78
N CYS A 31 26.52 -17.57 4.04
CA CYS A 31 27.63 -17.90 3.15
C CYS A 31 27.47 -19.31 2.61
N HIS A 32 28.12 -19.59 1.48
CA HIS A 32 28.04 -20.87 0.83
C HIS A 32 29.38 -21.32 0.23
N THR A 33 29.49 -22.62 -0.01
CA THR A 33 30.56 -23.22 -0.79
C THR A 33 29.99 -24.33 -1.66
N GLU A 34 30.56 -24.52 -2.84
CA GLU A 34 30.10 -25.52 -3.80
C GLU A 34 30.97 -26.78 -3.69
N ILE A 35 30.32 -27.94 -3.71
CA ILE A 35 30.98 -29.24 -3.66
C ILE A 35 30.50 -30.02 -4.88
N GLU A 36 31.46 -30.42 -5.71
CA GLU A 36 31.23 -31.33 -6.81
C GLU A 36 31.40 -32.77 -6.31
N LEU A 37 30.34 -33.56 -6.43
CA LEU A 37 30.34 -34.99 -6.13
C LEU A 37 30.54 -35.78 -7.42
N VAL A 38 31.45 -36.75 -7.40
CA VAL A 38 31.81 -37.55 -8.57
C VAL A 38 31.47 -39.02 -8.32
N GLY A 39 30.79 -39.63 -9.28
CA GLY A 39 30.42 -41.04 -9.32
C GLY A 39 31.46 -41.88 -10.06
N ARG A 40 31.34 -43.20 -9.96
CA ARG A 40 32.32 -44.14 -10.56
C ARG A 40 32.30 -44.12 -12.08
N SER A 41 31.17 -43.80 -12.69
CA SER A 41 31.05 -43.66 -14.14
C SER A 41 31.48 -42.28 -14.66
N GLY A 42 31.96 -41.39 -13.78
CA GLY A 42 32.21 -39.99 -14.09
C GLY A 42 30.95 -39.12 -14.07
N GLN A 43 29.81 -39.64 -13.59
CA GLN A 43 28.63 -38.83 -13.34
C GLN A 43 28.94 -37.79 -12.25
N THR A 44 28.58 -36.53 -12.46
CA THR A 44 28.79 -35.47 -11.48
C THR A 44 27.47 -34.94 -10.93
N ALA A 45 27.50 -34.49 -9.68
CA ALA A 45 26.38 -33.81 -9.04
C ALA A 45 26.89 -32.65 -8.20
N GLN A 46 26.34 -31.47 -8.41
CA GLN A 46 26.70 -30.28 -7.66
C GLN A 46 25.78 -30.14 -6.46
N VAL A 47 26.38 -29.89 -5.30
CA VAL A 47 25.67 -29.53 -4.07
C VAL A 47 26.29 -28.28 -3.48
N THR A 48 25.48 -27.46 -2.84
CA THR A 48 25.93 -26.23 -2.20
C THR A 48 25.79 -26.38 -0.70
N LEU A 49 26.89 -26.23 0.04
CA LEU A 49 26.83 -26.20 1.49
C LEU A 49 26.69 -24.75 1.95
N THR A 50 25.65 -24.45 2.72
CA THR A 50 25.32 -23.10 3.17
C THR A 50 25.34 -23.01 4.69
N SER A 51 25.68 -21.84 5.23
CA SER A 51 25.55 -21.52 6.66
C SER A 51 25.19 -20.07 6.90
N ASP A 52 24.29 -19.85 7.86
CA ASP A 52 23.99 -18.55 8.48
C ASP A 52 24.72 -18.36 9.83
N GLY A 53 25.66 -19.27 10.15
CA GLY A 53 26.39 -19.34 11.41
C GLY A 53 25.72 -20.17 12.50
N GLN A 54 24.41 -20.40 12.42
CA GLN A 54 23.66 -21.25 13.37
C GLN A 54 23.41 -22.64 12.78
N GLN A 55 22.95 -22.67 11.53
CA GLN A 55 22.61 -23.88 10.81
C GLN A 55 23.62 -24.13 9.69
N LEU A 56 23.84 -25.41 9.40
CA LEU A 56 24.55 -25.86 8.21
C LEU A 56 23.58 -26.69 7.36
N ALA A 57 23.42 -26.33 6.10
CA ALA A 57 22.50 -27.03 5.19
C ALA A 57 23.20 -27.39 3.89
N LEU A 58 22.89 -28.58 3.36
CA LEU A 58 23.28 -29.01 2.03
C LEU A 58 22.12 -28.77 1.08
N VAL A 59 22.30 -27.86 0.13
CA VAL A 59 21.32 -27.51 -0.90
C VAL A 59 21.63 -28.32 -2.16
N PHE A 60 20.59 -28.93 -2.74
CA PHE A 60 20.75 -29.77 -3.92
C PHE A 60 19.51 -29.72 -4.80
N ALA A 61 19.70 -30.05 -6.09
CA ALA A 61 18.64 -30.17 -7.07
C ALA A 61 18.30 -31.65 -7.32
N LYS A 62 17.01 -31.99 -7.31
CA LYS A 62 16.51 -33.33 -7.65
C LYS A 62 15.05 -33.27 -8.06
N ASP A 63 14.65 -34.09 -9.02
CA ASP A 63 13.23 -34.32 -9.31
C ASP A 63 12.57 -35.16 -8.20
N ASP A 64 11.24 -35.06 -8.10
CA ASP A 64 10.40 -35.86 -7.18
C ASP A 64 10.78 -35.76 -5.69
N LEU A 65 11.18 -34.56 -5.25
CA LEU A 65 11.52 -34.32 -3.86
C LEU A 65 10.29 -34.43 -2.94
N PRO A 66 10.36 -35.21 -1.84
CA PRO A 66 9.32 -35.20 -0.82
C PRO A 66 9.26 -33.81 -0.15
N ALA A 67 8.08 -33.42 0.35
CA ALA A 67 7.95 -32.14 1.04
C ALA A 67 8.87 -32.06 2.27
N ARG A 68 8.95 -33.18 2.99
CA ARG A 68 9.82 -33.37 4.15
C ARG A 68 10.18 -34.86 4.27
N ALA A 69 11.45 -35.19 4.45
CA ALA A 69 11.90 -36.56 4.67
C ALA A 69 13.24 -36.58 5.41
N PHE A 70 13.59 -37.73 6.00
CA PHE A 70 14.96 -37.96 6.45
C PHE A 70 15.69 -38.76 5.39
N LEU A 71 16.76 -38.19 4.83
CA LEU A 71 17.63 -38.89 3.88
C LEU A 71 19.01 -39.11 4.50
N THR A 72 19.64 -40.22 4.16
CA THR A 72 20.95 -40.58 4.70
C THR A 72 22.07 -40.13 3.78
N LEU A 73 23.09 -39.49 4.32
CA LEU A 73 24.40 -39.39 3.68
C LEU A 73 25.40 -40.29 4.40
N ARG A 74 26.53 -40.58 3.78
CA ARG A 74 27.59 -41.37 4.40
C ARG A 74 28.86 -40.55 4.52
N VAL A 75 29.47 -40.59 5.70
CA VAL A 75 30.83 -40.07 5.92
C VAL A 75 31.69 -41.25 6.34
N ASP A 76 32.75 -41.53 5.57
CA ASP A 76 33.63 -42.69 5.78
C ASP A 76 32.83 -44.00 5.98
N GLN A 77 31.85 -44.23 5.10
CA GLN A 77 30.90 -45.35 5.12
C GLN A 77 29.88 -45.38 6.28
N LYS A 78 30.01 -44.53 7.28
CA LYS A 78 29.03 -44.43 8.37
C LYS A 78 27.81 -43.60 7.93
N PRO A 79 26.58 -44.11 8.06
CA PRO A 79 25.37 -43.41 7.65
C PRO A 79 24.94 -42.36 8.69
N TYR A 80 24.45 -41.24 8.20
CA TYR A 80 23.88 -40.14 9.00
C TYR A 80 22.57 -39.66 8.36
N ALA A 81 21.48 -39.74 9.10
CA ALA A 81 20.16 -39.30 8.65
C ALA A 81 19.96 -37.80 8.93
N ASN A 82 19.57 -37.05 7.92
CA ASN A 82 19.43 -35.60 7.98
C ASN A 82 18.08 -35.17 7.42
N LEU A 83 17.53 -34.08 7.97
CA LEU A 83 16.22 -33.58 7.59
C LEU A 83 16.29 -32.86 6.25
N VAL A 84 15.56 -33.34 5.26
CA VAL A 84 15.37 -32.69 3.97
C VAL A 84 14.05 -31.95 3.96
N VAL A 85 14.08 -30.69 3.54
CA VAL A 85 12.91 -29.84 3.35
C VAL A 85 12.93 -29.29 1.93
N ARG A 86 11.85 -29.51 1.18
CA ARG A 86 11.70 -28.98 -0.18
C ARG A 86 11.50 -27.46 -0.11
N LYS A 87 12.20 -26.72 -0.98
CA LYS A 87 12.07 -25.26 -1.09
C LYS A 87 10.81 -24.88 -1.87
N ALA A 88 10.57 -23.57 -2.00
CA ALA A 88 9.51 -23.03 -2.83
C ALA A 88 9.62 -23.49 -4.30
N ASN A 89 10.86 -23.60 -4.82
CA ASN A 89 11.10 -24.31 -6.08
C ASN A 89 11.01 -25.83 -5.83
N PRO A 90 10.09 -26.56 -6.48
CA PRO A 90 9.86 -27.98 -6.20
C PRO A 90 11.06 -28.88 -6.53
N LYS A 91 12.01 -28.40 -7.34
CA LYS A 91 13.23 -29.14 -7.73
C LYS A 91 14.42 -28.90 -6.80
N LEU A 92 14.29 -28.03 -5.80
CA LEU A 92 15.34 -27.70 -4.84
C LEU A 92 14.94 -28.14 -3.44
N ALA A 93 15.90 -28.63 -2.68
CA ALA A 93 15.72 -28.94 -1.27
C ALA A 93 16.95 -28.54 -0.45
N ASP A 94 16.70 -28.22 0.82
CA ASP A 94 17.73 -28.02 1.84
C ASP A 94 17.76 -29.27 2.74
N MET A 95 18.92 -29.89 2.88
CA MET A 95 19.19 -30.91 3.88
C MET A 95 19.87 -30.27 5.08
N VAL A 96 19.12 -30.12 6.18
CA VAL A 96 19.63 -29.62 7.46
C VAL A 96 20.51 -30.68 8.10
N LEU A 97 21.78 -30.35 8.28
CA LEU A 97 22.78 -31.28 8.80
C LEU A 97 22.70 -31.35 10.32
N SER A 98 22.59 -32.54 10.88
CA SER A 98 22.62 -32.77 12.34
C SER A 98 24.02 -32.46 12.91
N GLU A 99 24.11 -32.19 14.21
CA GLU A 99 25.41 -31.92 14.85
C GLU A 99 26.38 -33.10 14.71
N GLU A 100 25.88 -34.33 14.75
CA GLU A 100 26.68 -35.54 14.54
C GLU A 100 27.20 -35.63 13.11
N THR A 101 26.37 -35.25 12.14
CA THR A 101 26.77 -35.17 10.73
C THR A 101 27.83 -34.10 10.52
N GLN A 102 27.64 -32.92 11.13
CA GLN A 102 28.60 -31.83 11.09
C GLN A 102 29.94 -32.22 11.75
N ALA A 103 29.90 -32.98 12.86
CA ALA A 103 31.10 -33.52 13.49
C ALA A 103 31.80 -34.56 12.60
N ALA A 104 31.03 -35.40 11.91
CA ALA A 104 31.56 -36.36 10.96
C ALA A 104 32.22 -35.67 9.77
N LEU A 105 31.57 -34.67 9.16
CA LEU A 105 32.12 -33.96 8.02
C LEU A 105 33.45 -33.26 8.33
N ARG A 106 33.62 -32.71 9.54
CA ARG A 106 34.89 -32.06 9.96
C ARG A 106 36.07 -33.03 10.03
N ARG A 107 35.83 -34.27 10.45
CA ARG A 107 36.89 -35.26 10.72
C ARG A 107 37.00 -36.32 9.64
N GLY A 108 35.98 -36.41 8.81
CA GLY A 108 35.84 -37.44 7.80
C GLY A 108 36.74 -37.17 6.61
N SER A 109 37.00 -38.23 5.84
CA SER A 109 37.82 -38.15 4.64
C SER A 109 36.98 -38.16 3.35
N ASN A 110 35.81 -38.77 3.38
CA ASN A 110 34.97 -38.94 2.20
C ASN A 110 33.47 -38.79 2.52
N LEU A 111 32.79 -37.93 1.76
CA LEU A 111 31.33 -37.79 1.74
C LEU A 111 30.77 -38.61 0.57
N GLN A 112 29.73 -39.40 0.81
CA GLN A 112 29.02 -40.16 -0.22
C GLN A 112 27.51 -39.97 -0.12
N ILE A 113 26.85 -39.80 -1.26
CA ILE A 113 25.40 -39.64 -1.39
C ILE A 113 24.88 -40.59 -2.47
N SER A 114 24.03 -41.54 -2.08
CA SER A 114 23.56 -42.61 -2.97
C SER A 114 22.21 -42.32 -3.65
N TRP A 115 21.45 -41.36 -3.14
CA TRP A 115 20.09 -41.06 -3.61
C TRP A 115 20.02 -39.83 -4.51
N LEU A 116 21.11 -39.07 -4.67
CA LEU A 116 21.09 -37.82 -5.43
C LEU A 116 20.97 -38.10 -6.94
N THR A 117 21.79 -39.03 -7.43
CA THR A 117 21.91 -39.46 -8.82
C THR A 117 21.56 -40.94 -9.01
N GLN A 118 21.75 -41.48 -10.23
CA GLN A 118 21.48 -42.89 -10.53
C GLN A 118 22.52 -43.84 -9.92
N GLU A 119 23.76 -43.39 -9.76
CA GLU A 119 24.79 -44.08 -9.00
C GLU A 119 25.23 -43.27 -7.77
N PRO A 120 25.85 -43.90 -6.75
CA PRO A 120 26.44 -43.18 -5.64
C PRO A 120 27.57 -42.25 -6.08
N VAL A 121 27.45 -40.98 -5.70
CA VAL A 121 28.46 -39.94 -5.94
C VAL A 121 29.18 -39.61 -4.64
N SER A 122 30.43 -39.19 -4.74
CA SER A 122 31.27 -38.88 -3.58
C SER A 122 32.22 -37.71 -3.80
N ALA A 123 32.61 -37.05 -2.71
CA ALA A 123 33.64 -36.02 -2.69
C ALA A 123 34.61 -36.27 -1.54
N ALA A 124 35.89 -35.96 -1.76
CA ALA A 124 36.87 -35.92 -0.69
C ALA A 124 36.56 -34.75 0.26
N LEU A 125 36.89 -34.91 1.54
CA LEU A 125 36.67 -33.92 2.59
C LEU A 125 37.98 -33.28 3.08
N GLY A 126 39.03 -33.30 2.24
CA GLY A 126 40.29 -32.61 2.56
C GLY A 126 40.04 -31.13 2.81
N GLY A 127 40.55 -30.60 3.94
CA GLY A 127 40.34 -29.21 4.35
C GLY A 127 38.96 -28.89 4.95
N SER A 128 38.09 -29.88 5.13
CA SER A 128 36.71 -29.68 5.62
C SER A 128 36.61 -29.08 7.01
N GLU A 129 37.50 -29.42 7.93
CA GLU A 129 37.49 -28.83 9.27
C GLU A 129 37.58 -27.30 9.21
N GLN A 130 38.58 -26.80 8.48
CA GLN A 130 38.82 -25.37 8.31
C GLN A 130 37.70 -24.74 7.45
N GLY A 131 37.37 -25.34 6.31
CA GLY A 131 36.34 -24.81 5.42
C GLY A 131 34.96 -24.71 6.07
N LEU A 132 34.57 -25.67 6.92
CA LEU A 132 33.34 -25.61 7.70
C LEU A 132 33.38 -24.53 8.79
N ALA A 133 34.54 -24.33 9.43
CA ALA A 133 34.72 -23.26 10.41
C ALA A 133 34.63 -21.88 9.77
N ASP A 134 35.26 -21.70 8.60
CA ASP A 134 35.23 -20.47 7.82
C ASP A 134 33.82 -20.18 7.29
N LEU A 135 33.13 -21.21 6.77
CA LEU A 135 31.75 -21.11 6.32
C LEU A 135 30.81 -20.63 7.43
N ARG A 136 30.92 -21.19 8.64
CA ARG A 136 30.11 -20.73 9.79
C ARG A 136 30.46 -19.32 10.23
N THR A 137 31.74 -18.98 10.26
CA THR A 137 32.20 -17.65 10.69
C THR A 137 31.72 -16.57 9.72
N CYS A 138 31.88 -16.81 8.41
CA CYS A 138 31.34 -15.98 7.35
C CYS A 138 29.81 -15.87 7.47
N GLY A 139 29.11 -17.01 7.62
CA GLY A 139 27.65 -17.05 7.75
C GLY A 139 27.15 -16.21 8.93
N ALA A 140 27.78 -16.34 10.10
CA ALA A 140 27.41 -15.57 11.29
C ALA A 140 27.60 -14.06 11.09
N GLN A 141 28.67 -13.66 10.41
CA GLN A 141 28.96 -12.26 10.10
C GLN A 141 27.93 -11.69 9.12
N VAL A 142 27.67 -12.39 8.00
CA VAL A 142 26.71 -11.97 6.98
C VAL A 142 25.29 -11.92 7.55
N ALA A 143 24.85 -12.96 8.27
CA ALA A 143 23.53 -13.00 8.89
C ALA A 143 23.33 -11.87 9.92
N THR A 144 24.39 -11.50 10.65
CA THR A 144 24.32 -10.38 11.60
C THR A 144 24.23 -9.04 10.89
N GLN A 145 25.02 -8.83 9.85
CA GLN A 145 24.95 -7.61 9.02
C GLN A 145 23.58 -7.48 8.34
N HIS A 146 23.06 -8.58 7.77
CA HIS A 146 21.75 -8.60 7.14
C HIS A 146 20.62 -8.25 8.12
N ARG A 147 20.62 -8.84 9.32
CA ARG A 147 19.64 -8.48 10.38
C ARG A 147 19.74 -7.02 10.80
N ALA A 148 20.94 -6.46 10.88
CA ALA A 148 21.13 -5.04 11.18
C ALA A 148 20.57 -4.15 10.06
N GLN A 149 20.79 -4.51 8.79
CA GLN A 149 20.24 -3.79 7.64
C GLN A 149 18.70 -3.84 7.62
N LEU A 150 18.11 -5.01 7.89
CA LEU A 150 16.65 -5.16 7.99
C LEU A 150 16.07 -4.30 9.12
N ALA A 151 16.71 -4.28 10.28
CA ALA A 151 16.27 -3.45 11.41
C ALA A 151 16.32 -1.95 11.07
N GLN A 152 17.41 -1.50 10.42
CA GLN A 152 17.53 -0.11 9.97
C GLN A 152 16.48 0.25 8.91
N ALA A 153 16.23 -0.64 7.94
CA ALA A 153 15.22 -0.42 6.91
C ALA A 153 13.81 -0.34 7.51
N GLN A 154 13.50 -1.17 8.51
CA GLN A 154 12.22 -1.12 9.23
C GLN A 154 12.08 0.17 10.04
N GLU A 155 13.13 0.61 10.72
CA GLU A 155 13.13 1.86 11.47
C GLU A 155 12.93 3.08 10.54
N ALA A 156 13.63 3.11 9.40
CA ALA A 156 13.47 4.17 8.40
C ALA A 156 12.04 4.23 7.86
N ARG A 157 11.43 3.08 7.56
CA ARG A 157 10.01 3.01 7.15
C ARG A 157 9.08 3.50 8.25
N ALA A 158 9.30 3.07 9.49
CA ALA A 158 8.48 3.50 10.62
C ALA A 158 8.54 5.01 10.85
N ARG A 159 9.73 5.63 10.69
CA ARG A 159 9.91 7.08 10.75
C ARG A 159 9.17 7.79 9.61
N ALA A 160 9.32 7.31 8.37
CA ALA A 160 8.61 7.86 7.22
C ALA A 160 7.08 7.79 7.39
N ASP A 161 6.56 6.67 7.91
CA ASP A 161 5.13 6.49 8.18
C ASP A 161 4.63 7.39 9.32
N ALA A 162 5.49 7.72 10.29
CA ALA A 162 5.16 8.65 11.37
C ALA A 162 5.11 10.09 10.86
N ASP A 163 6.09 10.50 10.04
CA ASP A 163 6.15 11.83 9.45
C ASP A 163 4.96 12.07 8.50
N ALA A 164 4.61 11.07 7.67
CA ALA A 164 3.44 11.14 6.80
C ALA A 164 2.13 11.30 7.59
N ARG A 165 1.99 10.62 8.73
CA ARG A 165 0.84 10.78 9.63
C ARG A 165 0.80 12.16 10.26
N ALA A 166 1.95 12.70 10.68
CA ALA A 166 2.03 14.04 11.25
C ALA A 166 1.63 15.12 10.22
N GLN A 167 2.09 14.98 8.97
CA GLN A 167 1.70 15.88 7.87
C GLN A 167 0.19 15.79 7.58
N ALA A 168 -0.37 14.59 7.47
CA ALA A 168 -1.80 14.41 7.25
C ALA A 168 -2.65 15.05 8.34
N LEU A 169 -2.22 14.96 9.61
CA LEU A 169 -2.90 15.64 10.72
C LEU A 169 -2.78 17.16 10.63
N ALA A 170 -1.60 17.69 10.29
CA ALA A 170 -1.40 19.13 10.11
C ALA A 170 -2.27 19.68 8.96
N ASP A 171 -2.33 18.97 7.84
CA ASP A 171 -3.16 19.34 6.70
C ASP A 171 -4.66 19.29 7.04
N ALA A 172 -5.10 18.28 7.79
CA ALA A 172 -6.47 18.17 8.26
C ALA A 172 -6.85 19.33 9.22
N GLN A 173 -5.95 19.70 10.13
CA GLN A 173 -6.15 20.84 11.04
C GLN A 173 -6.23 22.16 10.26
N LEU A 174 -5.37 22.36 9.26
CA LEU A 174 -5.41 23.54 8.41
C LEU A 174 -6.71 23.60 7.58
N ALA A 175 -7.17 22.48 7.03
CA ALA A 175 -8.42 22.41 6.31
C ALA A 175 -9.63 22.72 7.21
N ALA A 176 -9.66 22.17 8.43
CA ALA A 176 -10.69 22.46 9.41
C ALA A 176 -10.71 23.94 9.81
N ALA A 177 -9.54 24.54 10.05
CA ALA A 177 -9.43 25.97 10.37
C ALA A 177 -9.94 26.85 9.22
N LYS A 178 -9.59 26.51 7.97
CA LYS A 178 -10.11 27.21 6.78
C LYS A 178 -11.62 27.08 6.64
N ALA A 179 -12.17 25.89 6.89
CA ALA A 179 -13.62 25.66 6.85
C ALA A 179 -14.35 26.46 7.93
N GLN A 180 -13.82 26.52 9.15
CA GLN A 180 -14.37 27.34 10.24
C GLN A 180 -14.33 28.83 9.89
N ALA A 181 -13.22 29.32 9.32
CA ALA A 181 -13.10 30.71 8.88
C ALA A 181 -14.13 31.04 7.79
N ALA A 182 -14.29 30.17 6.79
CA ALA A 182 -15.27 30.35 5.71
C ALA A 182 -16.72 30.33 6.23
N ALA A 183 -17.04 29.46 7.19
CA ALA A 183 -18.35 29.42 7.84
C ALA A 183 -18.63 30.72 8.60
N ALA A 184 -17.66 31.23 9.36
CA ALA A 184 -17.77 32.48 10.09
C ALA A 184 -17.98 33.69 9.15
N THR A 185 -17.26 33.75 8.02
CA THR A 185 -17.47 34.82 7.03
C THR A 185 -18.87 34.74 6.40
N ALA A 186 -19.35 33.54 6.08
CA ALA A 186 -20.69 33.37 5.52
C ALA A 186 -21.82 33.69 6.52
N GLU A 187 -21.60 33.46 7.81
CA GLU A 187 -22.53 33.90 8.87
C GLU A 187 -22.55 35.42 9.03
N ALA A 188 -21.38 36.06 9.00
CA ALA A 188 -21.27 37.52 9.05
C ALA A 188 -21.95 38.19 7.84
N GLU A 189 -21.78 37.63 6.63
CA GLU A 189 -22.47 38.11 5.43
C GLU A 189 -23.99 37.97 5.53
N ARG A 190 -24.49 36.83 6.04
CA ARG A 190 -25.92 36.62 6.29
C ARG A 190 -26.48 37.63 7.30
N GLN A 191 -25.74 37.92 8.37
CA GLN A 191 -26.16 38.92 9.36
C GLN A 191 -26.21 40.33 8.76
N ARG A 192 -25.22 40.71 7.94
CA ARG A 192 -25.20 42.00 7.24
C ARG A 192 -26.37 42.13 6.27
N ALA A 193 -26.64 41.10 5.47
CA ALA A 193 -27.76 41.08 4.54
C ALA A 193 -29.11 41.16 5.27
N ALA A 194 -29.28 40.46 6.40
CA ALA A 194 -30.48 40.53 7.21
C ALA A 194 -30.69 41.92 7.85
N GLN A 195 -29.61 42.57 8.32
CA GLN A 195 -29.66 43.94 8.84
C GLN A 195 -30.06 44.92 7.74
N GLN A 196 -29.45 44.84 6.56
CA GLN A 196 -29.81 45.67 5.41
C GLN A 196 -31.26 45.47 5.00
N ALA A 197 -31.74 44.22 4.91
CA ALA A 197 -33.14 43.94 4.59
C ALA A 197 -34.12 44.50 5.64
N ALA A 198 -33.75 44.49 6.92
CA ALA A 198 -34.55 45.08 7.99
C ALA A 198 -34.59 46.62 7.90
N GLU A 199 -33.45 47.27 7.60
CA GLU A 199 -33.37 48.71 7.37
C GLU A 199 -34.22 49.12 6.15
N ASP A 200 -34.12 48.39 5.04
CA ASP A 200 -34.91 48.61 3.84
C ASP A 200 -36.42 48.46 4.13
N SER A 201 -36.81 47.45 4.90
CA SER A 201 -38.21 47.25 5.32
C SER A 201 -38.71 48.40 6.19
N GLN A 202 -37.89 48.89 7.13
CA GLN A 202 -38.23 50.07 7.93
C GLN A 202 -38.36 51.33 7.08
N ALA A 203 -37.45 51.53 6.12
CA ALA A 203 -37.49 52.66 5.20
C ALA A 203 -38.76 52.64 4.33
N GLN A 204 -39.15 51.47 3.83
CA GLN A 204 -40.40 51.26 3.08
C GLN A 204 -41.63 51.57 3.94
N ALA A 205 -41.70 51.01 5.16
CA ALA A 205 -42.81 51.27 6.08
C ALA A 205 -42.93 52.77 6.44
N GLN A 206 -41.81 53.47 6.62
CA GLN A 206 -41.81 54.92 6.84
C GLN A 206 -42.28 55.69 5.59
N ALA A 207 -41.90 55.25 4.38
CA ALA A 207 -42.35 55.86 3.14
C ALA A 207 -43.87 55.68 2.94
N GLU A 208 -44.40 54.50 3.20
CA GLU A 208 -45.84 54.22 3.17
C GLU A 208 -46.61 55.04 4.21
N ALA A 209 -46.11 55.13 5.45
CA ALA A 209 -46.73 55.95 6.48
C ALA A 209 -46.79 57.44 6.08
N ARG A 210 -45.73 57.95 5.44
CA ARG A 210 -45.72 59.32 4.89
C ARG A 210 -46.73 59.48 3.75
N ALA A 211 -46.84 58.50 2.86
CA ALA A 211 -47.80 58.54 1.75
C ALA A 211 -49.26 58.53 2.26
N VAL A 212 -49.58 57.68 3.24
CA VAL A 212 -50.91 57.65 3.89
C VAL A 212 -51.21 58.97 4.59
N ALA A 213 -50.26 59.54 5.34
CA ALA A 213 -50.43 60.82 5.99
C ALA A 213 -50.68 61.96 4.98
N GLN A 214 -49.97 61.95 3.84
CA GLN A 214 -50.20 62.91 2.76
C GLN A 214 -51.58 62.74 2.11
N ALA A 215 -52.02 61.51 1.87
CA ALA A 215 -53.35 61.23 1.32
C ALA A 215 -54.47 61.69 2.27
N GLN A 216 -54.31 61.47 3.59
CA GLN A 216 -55.25 61.97 4.59
C GLN A 216 -55.29 63.50 4.61
N ALA A 217 -54.12 64.17 4.58
CA ALA A 217 -54.06 65.63 4.52
C ALA A 217 -54.71 66.20 3.26
N GLN A 218 -54.55 65.53 2.11
CA GLN A 218 -55.24 65.91 0.86
C GLN A 218 -56.76 65.72 0.98
N ALA A 219 -57.23 64.58 1.50
CA ALA A 219 -58.65 64.34 1.71
C ALA A 219 -59.29 65.36 2.68
N GLU A 220 -58.58 65.74 3.75
CA GLU A 220 -59.03 66.81 4.65
C GLU A 220 -59.06 68.18 3.96
N TYR A 221 -58.09 68.47 3.09
CA TYR A 221 -58.05 69.69 2.29
C TYR A 221 -59.23 69.76 1.32
N GLU A 222 -59.49 68.69 0.55
CA GLU A 222 -60.64 68.59 -0.35
C GLU A 222 -61.98 68.67 0.40
N ALA A 223 -62.09 68.03 1.58
CA ALA A 223 -63.29 68.12 2.42
C ALA A 223 -63.52 69.55 2.95
N ARG A 224 -62.46 70.31 3.25
CA ARG A 224 -62.57 71.74 3.59
C ARG A 224 -63.00 72.59 2.40
N ASP A 225 -62.51 72.28 1.20
CA ASP A 225 -62.86 73.02 -0.02
C ASP A 225 -64.32 72.74 -0.44
N TYR A 226 -64.81 71.50 -0.31
CA TYR A 226 -66.24 71.16 -0.51
C TYR A 226 -67.17 71.81 0.51
N ARG A 227 -66.70 72.10 1.73
CA ARG A 227 -67.46 72.81 2.78
C ARG A 227 -67.47 74.34 2.55
N ARG A 228 -66.78 74.83 1.53
CA ARG A 228 -66.78 76.22 1.09
C ARG A 228 -67.91 76.40 0.05
N GLU A 229 -69.11 76.69 0.52
CA GLU A 229 -70.27 77.02 -0.33
C GLU A 229 -69.93 78.07 -1.40
N PRO A 230 -70.40 77.94 -2.65
CA PRO A 230 -70.45 79.06 -3.57
C PRO A 230 -71.49 80.08 -3.06
N PRO A 231 -71.22 81.40 -3.13
CA PRO A 231 -72.15 82.41 -2.62
C PRO A 231 -73.48 82.37 -3.39
N PRO A 232 -74.62 82.68 -2.74
CA PRO A 232 -75.94 82.51 -3.34
C PRO A 232 -76.15 83.50 -4.49
N GLN A 233 -76.34 82.96 -5.70
CA GLN A 233 -76.80 83.76 -6.85
C GLN A 233 -78.26 84.14 -6.67
N SER A 234 -78.49 85.45 -6.77
CA SER A 234 -79.76 86.14 -6.72
C SER A 234 -80.63 85.79 -7.92
N ALA A 235 -81.92 85.54 -7.70
CA ALA A 235 -82.95 85.43 -8.73
C ALA A 235 -83.10 86.73 -9.53
N PRO A 236 -83.57 86.67 -10.80
CA PRO A 236 -84.87 87.27 -11.13
C PRO A 236 -85.62 86.54 -12.30
N PRO A 237 -86.71 87.08 -12.89
CA PRO A 237 -88.11 86.91 -12.49
C PRO A 237 -88.96 86.10 -13.50
N GLN A 238 -90.22 85.86 -13.12
CA GLN A 238 -91.25 85.11 -13.84
C GLN A 238 -91.63 85.70 -15.21
N TYR A 239 -91.85 84.83 -16.22
CA TYR A 239 -92.90 84.95 -17.24
C TYR A 239 -93.13 83.57 -17.91
N ALA A 240 -94.38 83.16 -18.07
CA ALA A 240 -94.86 82.04 -18.91
C ALA A 240 -95.63 82.63 -20.12
N PRO A 241 -96.26 81.87 -21.08
CA PRO A 241 -96.27 80.44 -21.41
C PRO A 241 -96.14 80.15 -22.95
N TRP A 242 -96.56 78.95 -23.42
CA TRP A 242 -96.69 78.39 -24.79
C TRP A 242 -95.40 77.76 -25.37
N GLY A 243 -95.36 76.59 -26.02
CA GLY A 243 -96.33 75.57 -26.47
C GLY A 243 -95.56 74.56 -27.35
N TYR A 244 -96.06 73.30 -27.48
CA TYR A 244 -95.86 72.25 -28.52
C TYR A 244 -94.50 72.14 -29.28
N ASP A 245 -93.91 70.99 -29.63
CA ASP A 245 -94.43 69.67 -29.98
C ASP A 245 -93.26 68.66 -30.11
N ARG A 246 -93.64 67.39 -30.20
CA ARG A 246 -92.94 66.15 -30.58
C ARG A 246 -91.65 66.24 -31.43
N TYR A 247 -90.73 65.29 -31.23
CA TYR A 247 -90.60 64.08 -32.09
C TYR A 247 -89.41 63.16 -31.67
N TYR A 248 -89.71 61.85 -31.64
CA TYR A 248 -88.91 60.70 -32.09
C TYR A 248 -87.86 59.98 -31.19
N ASP A 249 -88.29 58.79 -30.78
CA ASP A 249 -87.70 57.45 -30.48
C ASP A 249 -86.67 56.94 -31.56
N PRO A 250 -86.10 55.70 -31.56
CA PRO A 250 -85.81 54.66 -30.54
C PRO A 250 -84.31 54.23 -30.50
N GLY A 251 -83.74 53.66 -29.42
CA GLY A 251 -83.73 52.21 -29.08
C GLY A 251 -82.62 51.40 -29.83
N PRO A 252 -82.31 50.13 -29.51
CA PRO A 252 -82.50 49.38 -28.25
C PRO A 252 -81.41 48.29 -27.95
N ARG A 253 -81.68 47.48 -26.91
CA ARG A 253 -81.41 46.02 -26.74
C ARG A 253 -80.17 45.52 -25.96
N THR A 254 -80.50 45.01 -24.76
CA THR A 254 -80.01 43.81 -24.02
C THR A 254 -80.17 42.50 -24.83
N PRO A 255 -80.09 41.24 -24.31
CA PRO A 255 -79.58 40.65 -23.03
C PRO A 255 -78.70 39.38 -23.26
N TRP A 256 -78.20 38.74 -22.19
CA TRP A 256 -78.56 37.37 -21.70
C TRP A 256 -77.94 37.17 -20.32
#